data_AF-A0A7Y5JV79-F1
#
_entry.id   AF-A0A7Y5JV79-F1
#
_cell.length_a   1.000
_cell.length_b   1.000
_cell.length_c   1.000
_cell.angle_alpha   90.00
_cell.angle_beta   90.00
_cell.angle_gamma   90.00
#
_symmetry.space_group_name_H-M   'P 1'
#
loop_
_entity.id
_entity.type
_entity.pdbx_description
1 polymer ?
#
loop_
_entity_poly.entity_id
_entity_poly.type
_entity_poly.pdbx_seq_one_letter_code
_entity_poly.pdbx_strand_id
1 'polypeptide(L)' 'MPKQVRVKDPNNGAEFTTNEFHAEAAGLEVLDKPATDDFGRDLPVKYRTEKDGSPASGRSTTTKKES' A
#
# COMPACT_ATOMS: atom_id res chain seq x y z
N MET A 1 14.73 -5.59 6.84
CA MET A 1 13.85 -4.66 6.11
C MET A 1 12.50 -5.33 5.93
N PRO A 2 11.37 -4.64 6.12
CA PRO A 2 10.06 -5.27 5.94
C PRO A 2 9.89 -5.75 4.50
N LYS A 3 9.44 -7.00 4.32
CA LYS A 3 9.21 -7.62 3.01
C LYS A 3 8.09 -6.87 2.29
N GLN A 4 8.35 -6.42 1.05
CA GLN A 4 7.33 -5.84 0.20
C GLN A 4 6.51 -6.95 -0.46
N VAL A 5 5.19 -6.79 -0.45
CA VAL A 5 4.23 -7.72 -1.03
C VAL A 5 3.26 -6.96 -1.94
N ARG A 6 2.81 -7.64 -3.00
CA ARG A 6 1.76 -7.13 -3.88
C ARG A 6 0.42 -7.47 -3.25
N VAL A 7 -0.46 -6.49 -3.14
CA VAL A 7 -1.77 -6.67 -2.50
C VAL A 7 -2.89 -6.09 -3.36
N LYS A 8 -4.10 -6.60 -3.14
CA LYS A 8 -5.34 -6.09 -3.70
C LYS A 8 -6.26 -5.63 -2.57
N ASP A 9 -6.75 -4.41 -2.67
CA ASP A 9 -7.77 -3.90 -1.76
C ASP A 9 -9.14 -4.46 -2.15
N PRO A 10 -9.82 -5.21 -1.25
CA PRO A 10 -11.11 -5.83 -1.58
C PRO A 10 -12.27 -4.82 -1.65
N ASN A 11 -12.10 -3.60 -1.14
CA ASN A 11 -13.15 -2.58 -1.10
C ASN A 11 -13.27 -1.84 -2.44
N ASN A 12 -12.15 -1.58 -3.10
CA ASN A 12 -12.10 -0.83 -4.35
C ASN A 12 -11.46 -1.58 -5.53
N GLY A 13 -10.86 -2.75 -5.28
CA GLY A 13 -10.20 -3.58 -6.28
C GLY A 13 -8.80 -3.11 -6.69
N ALA A 14 -8.24 -2.09 -6.03
CA ALA A 14 -6.95 -1.51 -6.39
C ALA A 14 -5.79 -2.44 -6.03
N GLU A 15 -4.85 -2.63 -6.97
CA GLU A 15 -3.61 -3.38 -6.75
C GLU A 15 -2.44 -2.42 -6.48
N PHE A 16 -1.72 -2.64 -5.38
CA PHE A 16 -0.52 -1.85 -5.04
C PHE A 16 0.51 -2.68 -4.28
N THR A 17 1.69 -2.12 -4.08
CA THR A 17 2.76 -2.72 -3.29
C THR A 17 2.80 -2.07 -1.91
N THR A 18 2.87 -2.86 -0.85
CA THR A 18 3.03 -2.39 0.53
C THR A 18 3.85 -3.40 1.34
N ASN A 19 4.10 -3.14 2.62
CA ASN A 19 4.74 -4.12 3.50
C ASN A 19 3.73 -5.15 4.04
N GLU A 20 4.22 -6.36 4.34
CA GLU A 20 3.40 -7.49 4.83
C GLU A 20 2.59 -7.13 6.08
N PHE A 21 3.19 -6.41 7.03
CA PHE A 21 2.50 -5.97 8.26
C PHE A 21 1.28 -5.06 7.99
N HIS A 22 1.40 -4.14 7.03
CA HIS A 22 0.28 -3.27 6.66
C HIS A 22 -0.79 -4.05 5.91
N ALA A 23 -0.42 -5.02 5.09
CA ALA A 23 -1.36 -5.89 4.40
C ALA A 23 -2.26 -6.63 5.40
N GLU A 24 -1.66 -7.24 6.43
CA GLU A 24 -2.41 -7.92 7.49
C GLU A 24 -3.25 -6.95 8.31
N ALA A 25 -2.69 -5.81 8.74
CA ALA A 25 -3.41 -4.83 9.55
C ALA A 25 -4.60 -4.17 8.83
N ALA A 26 -4.51 -4.01 7.51
CA ALA A 26 -5.55 -3.42 6.69
C ALA A 26 -6.50 -4.46 6.04
N GLY A 27 -6.28 -5.76 6.27
CA GLY A 27 -7.09 -6.83 5.68
C GLY A 27 -7.02 -6.88 4.16
N LEU A 28 -5.83 -6.60 3.60
CA LEU A 28 -5.61 -6.61 2.15
C LEU A 28 -5.33 -8.03 1.68
N GLU A 29 -5.79 -8.36 0.47
CA GLU A 29 -5.52 -9.66 -0.15
C GLU A 29 -4.10 -9.68 -0.69
N VAL A 30 -3.25 -10.56 -0.16
CA VAL A 30 -1.89 -10.76 -0.67
C VAL A 30 -1.95 -11.55 -1.98
N LEU A 31 -1.39 -10.97 -3.04
CA LEU A 31 -1.30 -11.60 -4.35
C LEU A 31 -0.01 -12.40 -4.45
N ASP A 32 -0.06 -13.57 -5.08
CA ASP A 32 1.12 -14.34 -5.49
C ASP A 32 1.78 -13.70 -6.73
N LYS A 33 2.17 -12.43 -6.59
CA LYS A 33 2.87 -11.64 -7.60
C LYS A 33 4.08 -10.99 -6.93
N PRO A 34 5.25 -10.98 -7.59
CA PRO A 34 6.40 -10.30 -7.03
C PRO A 34 6.10 -8.80 -6.88
N ALA A 35 6.59 -8.22 -5.80
CA ALA A 35 6.55 -6.77 -5.58
C ALA A 35 7.56 -6.00 -6.46
N THR A 36 8.00 -6.61 -7.56
CA THR A 36 9.01 -6.09 -8.48
C THR A 36 8.45 -6.03 -9.89
N ASP A 37 8.92 -5.06 -10.67
CA ASP A 37 8.62 -4.92 -12.09
C ASP A 37 9.33 -6.02 -12.91
N ASP A 38 9.07 -6.10 -14.23
CA ASP A 38 9.64 -7.11 -15.15
C ASP A 38 11.19 -7.11 -15.14
N PHE A 39 11.78 -5.97 -14.79
CA PHE A 39 13.22 -5.77 -14.63
C PHE A 39 13.77 -6.12 -13.24
N GLY A 40 12.96 -6.70 -12.34
CA GLY A 40 13.38 -7.06 -10.98
C GLY A 40 13.55 -5.88 -10.02
N ARG A 41 13.06 -4.68 -10.39
CA ARG A 41 13.12 -3.47 -9.56
C ARG A 41 11.90 -3.41 -8.64
N ASP A 42 12.08 -3.09 -7.36
CA ASP A 42 10.97 -2.87 -6.44
C ASP A 42 9.95 -1.89 -7.01
N LEU A 43 8.69 -2.32 -7.04
CA LEU A 43 7.59 -1.48 -7.50
C LEU A 43 7.39 -0.36 -6.49
N PRO A 44 7.21 0.89 -6.96
CA PRO A 44 6.99 2.01 -6.06
C PRO A 44 5.76 1.73 -5.20
N VAL A 45 5.92 1.88 -3.88
CA VAL A 45 4.81 1.85 -2.92
C VAL A 45 3.84 2.94 -3.32
N LYS A 46 2.72 2.56 -3.95
CA LYS A 46 1.66 3.50 -4.27
C LYS A 46 0.90 3.78 -2.99
N TYR A 47 0.93 5.03 -2.55
CA TYR A 47 -0.01 5.50 -1.54
C TYR A 47 -1.42 5.20 -2.04
N ARG A 48 -2.26 4.67 -1.14
CA ARG A 48 -3.67 4.42 -1.44
C ARG A 48 -4.28 5.75 -1.91
N THR A 49 -4.81 5.78 -3.12
CA THR A 49 -5.58 6.92 -3.65
C THR A 49 -7.06 6.55 -3.69
N GLU A 50 -7.92 7.51 -3.37
CA GLU A 50 -9.37 7.41 -3.54
C GLU A 50 -9.71 7.37 -5.03
N LYS A 51 -10.95 6.97 -5.36
CA LYS A 51 -11.39 6.86 -6.76
C LYS A 51 -11.33 8.18 -7.53
N ASP A 52 -11.35 9.32 -6.84
CA ASP A 52 -11.23 10.65 -7.44
C ASP A 52 -9.76 11.07 -7.70
N GLY A 53 -8.78 10.25 -7.29
CA GLY A 53 -7.36 10.55 -7.43
C GLY A 53 -6.76 11.28 -6.23
N SER A 54 -7.58 11.71 -5.26
CA SER A 54 -7.07 12.21 -3.98
C SER A 54 -6.30 11.12 -3.22
N PRO A 55 -5.25 11.47 -2.46
CA PRO A 55 -4.66 10.52 -1.51
C PRO A 55 -5.74 10.05 -0.55
N ALA A 56 -5.93 8.74 -0.42
CA ALA A 56 -6.86 8.19 0.55
C ALA A 56 -6.43 8.68 1.91
N SER A 57 -7.28 9.50 2.54
CA SER A 57 -7.09 9.99 3.89
C SER A 57 -7.17 8.83 4.87
N GLY A 58 -6.13 8.00 4.89
CA GLY A 58 -5.84 7.09 5.97
C GLY A 58 -5.36 7.93 7.14
N ARG A 59 -6.31 8.35 7.98
CA ARG A 59 -6.14 8.64 9.40
C ARG A 59 -4.71 9.07 9.76
N SER A 60 -4.42 10.36 9.59
CA SER A 60 -3.27 11.01 10.23
C SER A 60 -3.40 10.85 11.75
N THR A 61 -2.87 9.76 12.30
CA THR A 61 -2.50 9.74 13.71
C THR A 61 -1.35 10.73 13.88
N THR A 62 -1.73 11.94 14.26
CA THR A 62 -0.99 12.88 15.11
C THR A 62 0.54 12.81 15.02
N THR A 63 1.12 13.75 14.27
CA THR A 63 2.28 14.49 14.79
C THR A 63 1.97 15.97 14.61
N LYS A 64 1.40 16.59 15.65
CA LYS A 64 1.57 18.03 15.85
C LYS A 64 3.07 18.29 15.85
N LYS A 65 3.59 18.91 14.79
CA LYS A 65 4.87 19.62 14.85
C LYS A 65 4.49 21.08 15.11
N GLU A 66 4.53 21.47 16.36
CA GLU A 66 4.37 22.84 16.82
C GLU A 66 5.63 23.14 17.64
N SER A 67 6.54 23.93 17.06
CA SER A 67 7.49 24.85 17.71
C SER A 67 8.32 25.52 16.61
#